data_AF-A0A7J8ZR74-F1
#
_entry.id   AF-A0A7J8ZR74-F1
#
_cell.length_a   1.000
_cell.length_b   1.000
_cell.length_c   1.000
_cell.angle_alpha   90.00
_cell.angle_beta   90.00
_cell.angle_gamma   90.00
#
_symmetry.space_group_name_H-M   'P 1'
#
loop_
_entity.id
_entity.type
_entity.pdbx_description
1 polymer ?
#
loop_
_entity_poly.entity_id
_entity_poly.type
_entity_poly.pdbx_seq_one_letter_code
_entity_poly.pdbx_strand_id
1 'polypeptide(L)'
;MSHSRPPFATPQALSDWLKPRLPSDSLASWGVKPGTKNVHNLWLELSEGETSIVDSSPPLRTVNVVTVRVMGKDDLVLVESRQQLSDGSFRDRFRPLSEKMKPNETVEEAVARAVKEELGSVIDPGSVRIVPGSYIKKLEERNSASYPGLPARYVLHSVDAWVEGVPEEDFCTDEQEEYQDLNGTMELEKAVSGWLVILLVVCTVRVQRAATMKAIHTSFHDGLLGESGSKPGLVCGLDLTLYLEEWAELDFVI
;
A
#
# COMPACT_ATOMS: atom_id res chain seq x y z
N MET A 1 9.20 -29.24 8.19
CA MET A 1 8.30 -28.09 7.93
C MET A 1 7.74 -28.30 6.53
N SER A 2 6.42 -28.44 6.38
CA SER A 2 5.82 -28.73 5.08
C SER A 2 5.89 -27.46 4.22
N HIS A 3 6.74 -27.45 3.21
CA HIS A 3 6.57 -26.53 2.09
C HIS A 3 5.21 -26.86 1.46
N SER A 4 4.19 -26.07 1.77
CA SER A 4 2.91 -26.16 1.09
C SER A 4 3.20 -25.97 -0.40
N ARG A 5 2.95 -27.01 -1.19
CA ARG A 5 3.08 -26.95 -2.64
C ARG A 5 2.28 -25.73 -3.13
N PRO A 6 2.82 -24.89 -4.03
CA PRO A 6 2.08 -23.74 -4.53
C PRO A 6 0.74 -24.24 -5.09
N PRO A 7 -0.38 -23.55 -4.81
CA PRO A 7 -1.72 -24.02 -5.18
C PRO A 7 -1.85 -24.23 -6.70
N PHE A 8 -1.00 -23.57 -7.49
CA PHE A 8 -0.93 -23.68 -8.93
C PHE A 8 0.52 -23.89 -9.39
N ALA A 9 0.75 -24.88 -10.26
CA ALA A 9 2.09 -25.21 -10.73
C ALA A 9 2.68 -24.18 -11.72
N THR A 10 1.83 -23.42 -12.41
CA THR A 10 2.23 -22.41 -13.41
C THR A 10 1.26 -21.23 -13.41
N PRO A 11 1.66 -20.04 -13.91
CA PRO A 11 0.74 -18.92 -14.15
C PRO A 11 -0.45 -19.30 -15.04
N GLN A 12 -0.23 -20.17 -16.03
CA GLN A 12 -1.28 -20.66 -16.92
C GLN A 12 -2.34 -21.48 -16.17
N ALA A 13 -1.91 -22.36 -15.25
CA ALA A 13 -2.84 -23.15 -14.43
C ALA A 13 -3.71 -22.26 -13.53
N LEU A 14 -3.13 -21.19 -12.97
CA LEU A 14 -3.88 -20.17 -12.23
C LEU A 14 -4.88 -19.43 -13.14
N SER A 15 -4.44 -19.01 -14.33
CA SER A 15 -5.29 -18.34 -15.33
C SER A 15 -6.52 -19.20 -15.68
N ASP A 16 -6.30 -20.48 -15.99
CA ASP A 16 -7.38 -21.40 -16.38
C ASP A 16 -8.34 -21.69 -15.23
N TRP A 17 -7.85 -21.66 -13.99
CA TRP A 17 -8.70 -21.78 -12.81
C TRP A 17 -9.55 -20.50 -12.55
N LEU A 18 -8.99 -19.31 -12.80
CA LEU A 18 -9.65 -18.02 -12.61
C LEU A 18 -10.70 -17.70 -13.68
N LYS A 19 -10.42 -18.01 -14.96
CA LYS A 19 -11.29 -17.68 -16.11
C LYS A 19 -12.78 -18.00 -15.90
N PRO A 20 -13.17 -19.21 -15.44
CA PRO A 20 -14.59 -19.53 -15.24
C PRO A 20 -15.16 -18.94 -13.94
N ARG A 21 -14.35 -18.34 -13.07
CA ARG A 21 -14.72 -17.90 -11.72
C ARG A 21 -14.82 -16.39 -11.55
N LEU A 22 -14.18 -15.62 -12.43
CA LEU A 22 -14.22 -14.16 -12.43
C LEU A 22 -15.30 -13.63 -13.37
N PRO A 23 -15.84 -12.42 -13.14
CA PRO A 23 -16.72 -11.77 -14.10
C PRO A 23 -16.03 -11.62 -15.47
N SER A 24 -16.79 -11.77 -16.55
CA SER A 24 -16.30 -11.60 -17.92
C SER A 24 -15.49 -10.29 -18.05
N ASP A 25 -14.42 -10.33 -18.84
CA ASP A 25 -13.49 -9.22 -19.11
C ASP A 25 -12.63 -8.74 -17.93
N SER A 26 -12.86 -9.21 -16.70
CA SER A 26 -12.05 -8.83 -15.53
C SER A 26 -10.58 -9.22 -15.73
N LEU A 27 -10.33 -10.49 -16.06
CA LEU A 27 -8.99 -11.03 -16.26
C LEU A 27 -8.25 -10.39 -17.45
N ALA A 28 -8.99 -10.00 -18.50
CA ALA A 28 -8.41 -9.35 -19.69
C ALA A 28 -7.88 -7.94 -19.40
N SER A 29 -8.34 -7.32 -18.31
CA SER A 29 -7.87 -5.99 -17.90
C SER A 29 -6.55 -6.00 -17.12
N TRP A 30 -6.15 -7.16 -16.61
CA TRP A 30 -4.98 -7.33 -15.74
C TRP A 30 -3.68 -7.18 -16.53
N GLY A 31 -2.81 -6.26 -16.09
CA GLY A 31 -1.57 -5.93 -16.78
C GLY A 31 -1.75 -5.06 -18.04
N VAL A 32 -2.99 -4.66 -18.34
CA VAL A 32 -3.33 -3.76 -19.46
C VAL A 32 -3.79 -2.40 -18.93
N LYS A 33 -4.67 -2.38 -17.92
CA LYS A 33 -5.10 -1.13 -17.28
C LYS A 33 -4.00 -0.61 -16.34
N PRO A 34 -3.72 0.70 -16.32
CA PRO A 34 -2.80 1.31 -15.36
C PRO A 34 -3.12 0.91 -13.92
N GLY A 35 -2.09 0.61 -13.13
CA GLY A 35 -2.21 0.19 -11.73
C GLY A 35 -2.68 -1.26 -11.51
N THR A 36 -2.97 -2.03 -12.57
CA THR A 36 -3.33 -3.45 -12.44
C THR A 36 -2.10 -4.36 -12.56
N LYS A 37 -2.09 -5.43 -11.76
CA LYS A 37 -1.09 -6.50 -11.84
C LYS A 37 -1.58 -7.57 -12.83
N ASN A 38 -0.66 -8.34 -13.41
CA ASN A 38 -0.98 -9.45 -14.31
C ASN A 38 -1.15 -10.79 -13.55
N VAL A 39 -1.54 -11.86 -14.26
CA VAL A 39 -1.71 -13.19 -13.66
C VAL A 39 -0.38 -13.74 -13.11
N HIS A 40 0.73 -13.44 -13.78
CA HIS A 40 2.06 -13.86 -13.32
C HIS A 40 2.39 -13.30 -11.93
N ASN A 41 2.11 -12.02 -11.69
CA ASN A 41 2.26 -11.38 -10.38
C ASN A 41 1.42 -12.09 -9.31
N LEU A 42 0.16 -12.42 -9.60
CA LEU A 42 -0.69 -13.12 -8.63
C LEU A 42 -0.17 -14.53 -8.36
N TRP A 43 0.34 -15.21 -9.39
CA TRP A 43 0.94 -16.53 -9.24
C TRP A 43 2.18 -16.48 -8.33
N LEU A 44 3.05 -15.48 -8.49
CA LEU A 44 4.20 -15.25 -7.60
C LEU A 44 3.76 -14.96 -6.16
N GLU A 45 2.81 -14.05 -5.96
CA GLU A 45 2.25 -13.73 -4.64
C GLU A 45 1.70 -14.98 -3.92
N LEU A 46 1.06 -15.89 -4.68
CA LEU A 46 0.54 -17.16 -4.15
C LEU A 46 1.63 -18.21 -3.94
N SER A 47 2.66 -18.26 -4.80
CA SER A 47 3.74 -19.25 -4.69
C SER A 47 4.70 -18.94 -3.56
N GLU A 48 4.97 -17.65 -3.32
CA GLU A 48 5.76 -17.16 -2.19
C GLU A 48 4.95 -17.10 -0.90
N GLY A 49 3.62 -17.33 -0.94
CA GLY A 49 2.77 -17.36 0.26
C GLY A 49 2.49 -15.99 0.87
N GLU A 50 2.78 -14.91 0.15
CA GLU A 50 2.45 -13.54 0.52
C GLU A 50 0.93 -13.30 0.49
N THR A 51 0.23 -14.05 -0.38
CA THR A 51 -1.22 -14.08 -0.43
C THR A 51 -1.74 -15.51 -0.43
N SER A 52 -3.00 -15.66 -0.05
CA SER A 52 -3.72 -16.94 -0.18
C SER A 52 -5.02 -16.71 -0.94
N ILE A 53 -5.56 -17.77 -1.53
CA ILE A 53 -6.84 -17.70 -2.24
C ILE A 53 -7.74 -18.83 -1.79
N VAL A 54 -9.00 -18.48 -1.51
CA VAL A 54 -10.06 -19.41 -1.15
C VAL A 54 -10.95 -19.62 -2.37
N ASP A 55 -11.27 -20.88 -2.68
CA ASP A 55 -12.23 -21.25 -3.74
C ASP A 55 -13.67 -20.97 -3.27
N SER A 56 -14.02 -19.69 -3.22
CA SER A 56 -15.39 -19.19 -3.06
C SER A 56 -15.97 -18.71 -4.40
N SER A 57 -17.22 -18.27 -4.42
CA SER A 57 -17.87 -17.71 -5.61
C SER A 57 -18.29 -16.25 -5.37
N PRO A 58 -17.54 -15.25 -5.87
CA PRO A 58 -16.23 -15.34 -6.54
C PRO A 58 -15.09 -15.74 -5.57
N PRO A 59 -13.91 -16.16 -6.08
CA PRO A 59 -12.74 -16.46 -5.26
C PRO A 59 -12.33 -15.29 -4.38
N LEU A 60 -11.88 -15.57 -3.16
CA LEU A 60 -11.47 -14.54 -2.22
C LEU A 60 -9.96 -14.64 -1.97
N ARG A 61 -9.23 -13.61 -2.39
CA ARG A 61 -7.81 -13.45 -2.09
C ARG A 61 -7.66 -12.89 -0.67
N THR A 62 -6.71 -13.37 0.12
CA THR A 62 -6.38 -12.82 1.44
C THR A 62 -4.96 -12.30 1.43
N VAL A 63 -4.77 -11.10 1.96
CA VAL A 63 -3.47 -10.41 2.08
C VAL A 63 -3.32 -9.94 3.53
N ASN A 64 -2.15 -10.19 4.12
CA ASN A 64 -1.80 -9.63 5.43
C ASN A 64 -0.96 -8.36 5.20
N VAL A 65 -1.35 -7.26 5.83
CA VAL A 65 -0.70 -5.96 5.66
C VAL A 65 -0.41 -5.39 7.03
N VAL A 66 0.81 -4.95 7.26
CA VAL A 66 1.18 -4.15 8.43
C VAL A 66 0.99 -2.68 8.10
N THR A 67 0.37 -1.93 9.01
CA THR A 67 0.20 -0.49 8.89
C THR A 67 0.87 0.16 10.09
N VAL A 68 1.82 1.05 9.84
CA VAL A 68 2.64 1.67 10.87
C VAL A 68 2.33 3.15 10.92
N ARG A 69 1.73 3.59 12.02
CA ARG A 69 1.67 5.02 12.34
C ARG A 69 3.02 5.43 12.92
N VAL A 70 3.89 5.93 12.05
CA VAL A 70 5.21 6.41 12.44
C VAL A 70 5.08 7.77 13.10
N MET A 71 5.54 7.86 14.34
CA MET A 71 5.51 9.07 15.16
C MET A 71 6.91 9.68 15.21
N GLY A 72 7.00 10.94 14.78
CA GLY A 72 8.18 11.79 14.88
C GLY A 72 8.14 12.67 16.15
N LYS A 73 9.01 13.68 16.21
CA LYS A 73 9.02 14.65 17.31
C LYS A 73 7.75 15.51 17.30
N ASP A 74 7.44 16.15 18.44
CA ASP A 74 6.35 17.12 18.58
C ASP A 74 4.97 16.64 18.06
N ASP A 75 4.64 15.37 18.32
CA ASP A 75 3.39 14.73 17.90
C ASP A 75 3.17 14.73 16.37
N LEU A 76 4.26 14.81 15.58
CA LEU A 76 4.22 14.65 14.14
C LEU A 76 3.98 13.18 13.76
N VAL A 77 3.14 12.96 12.75
CA VAL A 77 2.90 11.64 12.17
C VAL A 77 3.28 11.64 10.70
N LEU A 78 3.93 10.55 10.29
CA LEU A 78 4.30 10.25 8.91
C LEU A 78 3.07 9.82 8.09
N VAL A 79 2.88 10.42 6.93
CA VAL A 79 1.84 10.00 5.97
C VAL A 79 2.43 9.91 4.57
N GLU A 80 2.22 8.77 3.90
CA GLU A 80 2.48 8.58 2.47
C GLU A 80 1.45 9.40 1.69
N SER A 81 1.86 10.51 1.07
CA SER A 81 0.93 11.31 0.26
C SER A 81 0.77 10.76 -1.16
N ARG A 82 1.86 10.38 -1.83
CA ARG A 82 1.89 9.88 -3.21
C ARG A 82 2.88 8.74 -3.37
N GLN A 83 2.74 8.06 -4.49
CA GLN A 83 3.66 7.03 -4.95
C GLN A 83 3.81 7.17 -6.47
N GLN A 84 5.04 7.21 -6.96
CA GLN A 84 5.30 7.03 -8.39
C GLN A 84 5.31 5.53 -8.73
N LEU A 85 4.76 5.15 -9.87
CA LEU A 85 4.79 3.79 -10.40
C LEU A 85 5.92 3.66 -11.43
N SER A 86 6.27 2.43 -11.80
CA SER A 86 7.35 2.17 -12.76
C SER A 86 7.09 2.68 -14.18
N ASP A 87 5.82 2.92 -14.54
CA ASP A 87 5.43 3.59 -15.79
C ASP A 87 5.54 5.12 -15.71
N GLY A 88 6.01 5.66 -14.59
CA GLY A 88 6.16 7.08 -14.30
C GLY A 88 4.86 7.77 -13.85
N SER A 89 3.72 7.07 -13.84
CA SER A 89 2.47 7.61 -13.34
C SER A 89 2.49 7.77 -11.82
N PHE A 90 1.61 8.63 -11.29
CA PHE A 90 1.50 8.87 -9.85
C PHE A 90 0.17 8.34 -9.31
N ARG A 91 0.22 7.88 -8.07
CA ARG A 91 -0.93 7.46 -7.29
C ARG A 91 -0.96 8.23 -5.97
N ASP A 92 -2.08 8.90 -5.70
CA ASP A 92 -2.34 9.48 -4.38
C ASP A 92 -2.68 8.36 -3.38
N ARG A 93 -2.17 8.49 -2.15
CA ARG A 93 -2.19 7.43 -1.14
C ARG A 93 -2.78 7.91 0.17
N PHE A 94 -2.33 9.07 0.65
CA PHE A 94 -2.75 9.74 1.89
C PHE A 94 -2.96 8.81 3.08
N ARG A 95 -2.01 7.89 3.31
CA ARG A 95 -2.16 6.80 4.29
C ARG A 95 -0.88 6.57 5.07
N PRO A 96 -0.93 5.88 6.22
CA PRO A 96 0.28 5.53 6.96
C PRO A 96 1.11 4.53 6.15
N LEU A 97 2.39 4.40 6.50
CA LEU A 97 3.29 3.40 5.93
C LEU A 97 2.62 2.02 6.03
N SER A 98 2.41 1.39 4.88
CA SER A 98 1.60 0.17 4.77
C SER A 98 2.30 -0.82 3.89
N GLU A 99 2.69 -1.95 4.48
CA GLU A 99 3.51 -2.93 3.81
C GLU A 99 2.91 -4.33 3.91
N LYS A 100 3.03 -5.09 2.82
CA LYS A 100 2.55 -6.48 2.78
C LYS A 100 3.45 -7.35 3.66
N MET A 101 2.86 -8.17 4.51
CA MET A 101 3.64 -9.08 5.36
C MET A 101 4.18 -10.27 4.56
N LYS A 102 5.41 -10.68 4.84
CA LYS A 102 6.01 -11.90 4.28
C LYS A 102 5.50 -13.15 5.03
N PRO A 103 5.53 -14.33 4.40
CA PRO A 103 5.11 -15.57 5.08
C PRO A 103 5.95 -15.82 6.34
N ASN A 104 5.28 -16.19 7.43
CA ASN A 104 5.89 -16.50 8.74
C ASN A 104 6.58 -15.32 9.43
N GLU A 105 6.36 -14.09 8.97
CA GLU A 105 6.85 -12.88 9.61
C GLU A 105 5.94 -12.49 10.79
N THR A 106 6.53 -12.10 11.92
CA THR A 106 5.80 -11.44 13.02
C THR A 106 5.44 -10.00 12.64
N VAL A 107 4.51 -9.38 13.37
CA VAL A 107 4.16 -7.98 13.13
C VAL A 107 5.39 -7.09 13.36
N GLU A 108 6.18 -7.38 14.39
CA GLU A 108 7.38 -6.64 14.75
C GLU A 108 8.46 -6.72 13.67
N GLU A 109 8.70 -7.90 13.10
CA GLU A 109 9.62 -8.09 11.98
C GLU A 109 9.14 -7.34 10.73
N ALA A 110 7.85 -7.41 10.42
CA ALA A 110 7.24 -6.70 9.30
C ALA A 110 7.36 -5.17 9.46
N VAL A 111 7.13 -4.63 10.66
CA VAL A 111 7.32 -3.21 10.97
C VAL A 111 8.77 -2.79 10.74
N ALA A 112 9.71 -3.54 11.30
CA ALA A 112 11.13 -3.22 11.20
C ALA A 112 11.61 -3.26 9.74
N ARG A 113 11.14 -4.25 8.96
CA ARG A 113 11.42 -4.36 7.53
C ARG A 113 10.80 -3.21 6.75
N ALA A 114 9.52 -2.92 6.95
CA ALA A 114 8.82 -1.87 6.22
C ALA A 114 9.45 -0.50 6.46
N VAL A 115 9.77 -0.15 7.71
CA VAL A 115 10.47 1.10 8.02
C VAL A 115 11.87 1.14 7.39
N LYS A 116 12.58 0.02 7.36
CA LYS A 116 13.91 -0.05 6.74
C LYS A 116 13.86 0.10 5.22
N GLU A 117 12.94 -0.59 4.56
CA GLU A 117 12.78 -0.57 3.09
C GLU A 117 12.36 0.83 2.62
N GLU A 118 11.43 1.46 3.34
CA GLU A 118 10.82 2.74 2.98
C GLU A 118 11.62 3.97 3.42
N LEU A 119 12.17 3.94 4.64
CA LEU A 119 12.78 5.12 5.28
C LEU A 119 14.29 4.97 5.48
N GLY A 120 14.88 3.80 5.20
CA GLY A 120 16.30 3.51 5.48
C GLY A 120 17.30 4.38 4.72
N SER A 121 16.87 5.13 3.70
CA SER A 121 17.69 6.12 3.01
C SER A 121 17.80 7.46 3.76
N VAL A 122 16.88 7.72 4.69
CA VAL A 122 16.77 8.98 5.43
C VAL A 122 16.93 8.82 6.95
N ILE A 123 16.84 7.59 7.49
CA ILE A 123 17.02 7.30 8.92
C ILE A 123 18.17 6.31 9.17
N ASP A 124 18.74 6.35 10.38
CA ASP A 124 19.78 5.40 10.80
C ASP A 124 19.21 4.00 11.12
N PRO A 125 19.96 2.91 10.85
CA PRO A 125 19.51 1.54 11.15
C PRO A 125 19.38 1.32 12.66
N GLY A 126 18.16 1.07 13.15
CA GLY A 126 17.90 0.73 14.56
C GLY A 126 16.98 1.70 15.31
N SER A 127 16.35 2.64 14.60
CA SER A 127 15.56 3.73 15.18
C SER A 127 14.10 3.40 15.50
N VAL A 128 13.64 2.15 15.37
CA VAL A 128 12.22 1.78 15.46
C VAL A 128 11.86 1.21 16.83
N ARG A 129 10.91 1.86 17.51
CA ARG A 129 10.34 1.40 18.78
C ARG A 129 8.82 1.37 18.73
N ILE A 130 8.26 0.16 18.64
CA ILE A 130 6.81 -0.06 18.69
C ILE A 130 6.25 0.34 20.05
N VAL A 131 5.13 1.06 20.06
CA VAL A 131 4.41 1.45 21.27
C VAL A 131 3.73 0.23 21.88
N PRO A 132 4.06 -0.16 23.11
CA PRO A 132 3.40 -1.27 23.77
C PRO A 132 1.88 -1.07 23.86
N GLY A 133 1.12 -2.09 23.48
CA GLY A 133 -0.35 -2.06 23.53
C GLY A 133 -1.05 -1.29 22.41
N SER A 134 -0.32 -0.76 21.43
CA SER A 134 -0.90 -0.06 20.27
C SER A 134 -1.44 -0.99 19.16
N TYR A 135 -1.13 -2.29 19.24
CA TYR A 135 -1.49 -3.24 18.19
C TYR A 135 -3.01 -3.40 18.05
N ILE A 136 -3.49 -3.23 16.82
CA ILE A 136 -4.90 -3.43 16.44
C ILE A 136 -4.93 -4.34 15.22
N LYS A 137 -5.87 -5.30 15.22
CA LYS A 137 -6.15 -6.16 14.07
C LYS A 137 -7.53 -5.85 13.51
N LYS A 138 -7.62 -5.52 12.22
CA LYS A 138 -8.87 -5.28 11.50
C LYS A 138 -8.97 -6.19 10.28
N LEU A 139 -10.18 -6.62 9.93
CA LEU A 139 -10.45 -7.36 8.70
C LEU A 139 -11.33 -6.49 7.81
N GLU A 140 -10.95 -6.36 6.54
CA GLU A 140 -11.71 -5.62 5.53
C GLU A 140 -11.81 -6.43 4.25
N GLU A 141 -13.00 -6.50 3.67
CA GLU A 141 -13.21 -7.13 2.36
C GLU A 141 -13.62 -6.08 1.35
N ARG A 142 -12.90 -6.00 0.23
CA ARG A 142 -13.23 -5.09 -0.88
C ARG A 142 -12.72 -5.59 -2.21
N ASN A 143 -13.10 -4.90 -3.28
CA ASN A 143 -12.54 -5.15 -4.61
C ASN A 143 -11.06 -4.74 -4.65
N SER A 144 -10.22 -5.61 -5.22
CA SER A 144 -8.78 -5.35 -5.37
C SER A 144 -8.54 -4.40 -6.55
N ALA A 145 -7.94 -3.23 -6.29
CA ALA A 145 -7.52 -2.31 -7.36
C ALA A 145 -6.52 -2.97 -8.33
N SER A 146 -5.57 -3.74 -7.80
CA SER A 146 -4.57 -4.45 -8.61
C SER A 146 -5.13 -5.62 -9.41
N TYR A 147 -6.28 -6.17 -9.00
CA TYR A 147 -6.89 -7.36 -9.60
C TYR A 147 -8.40 -7.17 -9.71
N PRO A 148 -8.87 -6.30 -10.63
CA PRO A 148 -10.29 -6.05 -10.80
C PRO A 148 -11.08 -7.35 -11.00
N GLY A 149 -12.23 -7.48 -10.33
CA GLY A 149 -13.08 -8.67 -10.36
C GLY A 149 -12.68 -9.78 -9.38
N LEU A 150 -11.49 -9.71 -8.76
CA LEU A 150 -11.07 -10.61 -7.68
C LEU A 150 -11.17 -9.86 -6.33
N PRO A 151 -12.17 -10.13 -5.49
CA PRO A 151 -12.25 -9.51 -4.17
C PRO A 151 -11.09 -9.96 -3.28
N ALA A 152 -10.71 -9.06 -2.38
CA ALA A 152 -9.62 -9.25 -1.44
C ALA A 152 -10.09 -9.00 0.00
N ARG A 153 -9.72 -9.92 0.89
CA ARG A 153 -9.74 -9.76 2.33
C ARG A 153 -8.38 -9.26 2.80
N TYR A 154 -8.34 -8.04 3.31
CA TYR A 154 -7.19 -7.44 3.95
C TYR A 154 -7.24 -7.73 5.44
N VAL A 155 -6.21 -8.41 5.93
CA VAL A 155 -5.95 -8.56 7.37
C VAL A 155 -4.96 -7.47 7.73
N LEU A 156 -5.47 -6.39 8.29
CA LEU A 156 -4.70 -5.20 8.65
C LEU A 156 -4.17 -5.33 10.07
N HIS A 157 -2.86 -5.22 10.21
CA HIS A 157 -2.11 -5.25 11.46
C HIS A 157 -1.56 -3.85 11.73
N SER A 158 -2.30 -3.04 12.48
CA SER A 158 -1.93 -1.65 12.75
C SER A 158 -1.13 -1.53 14.05
N VAL A 159 -0.06 -0.75 14.03
CA VAL A 159 0.74 -0.41 15.21
C VAL A 159 1.17 1.05 15.20
N ASP A 160 1.42 1.60 16.37
CA ASP A 160 2.13 2.87 16.52
C ASP A 160 3.62 2.58 16.73
N ALA A 161 4.51 3.32 16.06
CA ALA A 161 5.95 3.18 16.23
C ALA A 161 6.64 4.55 16.30
N TRP A 162 7.54 4.71 17.28
CA TRP A 162 8.48 5.82 17.30
C TRP A 162 9.64 5.49 16.36
N VAL A 163 9.94 6.41 15.44
CA VAL A 163 11.09 6.29 14.54
C VAL A 163 11.97 7.52 14.72
N GLU A 164 13.18 7.31 15.22
CA GLU A 164 14.17 8.39 15.34
C GLU A 164 14.77 8.74 13.97
N GLY A 165 15.08 10.03 13.77
CA GLY A 165 15.73 10.52 12.56
C GLY A 165 14.78 10.85 11.40
N VAL A 166 13.47 10.65 11.55
CA VAL A 166 12.49 11.06 10.53
C VAL A 166 12.58 12.58 10.32
N PRO A 167 12.78 13.07 9.08
CA PRO A 167 12.79 14.49 8.78
C PRO A 167 11.47 15.18 9.17
N GLU A 168 11.58 16.41 9.65
CA GLU A 168 10.41 17.21 10.08
C GLU A 168 9.71 17.90 8.90
N GLU A 169 10.40 18.05 7.77
CA GLU A 169 9.87 18.63 6.52
C GLU A 169 9.53 17.52 5.51
N ASP A 170 8.82 17.90 4.45
CA ASP A 170 8.55 17.00 3.33
C ASP A 170 9.87 16.45 2.75
N PHE A 171 9.98 15.13 2.71
CA PHE A 171 11.10 14.43 2.10
C PHE A 171 10.61 13.41 1.09
N CYS A 172 11.53 12.67 0.49
CA CYS A 172 11.28 11.68 -0.54
C CYS A 172 12.20 10.48 -0.31
N THR A 173 11.71 9.27 -0.55
CA THR A 173 12.50 8.04 -0.49
C THR A 173 12.33 7.21 -1.75
N ASP A 174 13.34 6.37 -2.00
CA ASP A 174 13.38 5.43 -3.12
C ASP A 174 13.43 4.01 -2.55
N GLU A 175 12.49 3.16 -2.92
CA GLU A 175 12.55 1.73 -2.63
C GLU A 175 13.31 0.96 -3.72
N GLN A 176 13.95 -0.13 -3.32
CA GLN A 176 14.59 -1.06 -4.26
C GLN A 176 13.58 -2.13 -4.72
N GLU A 177 13.67 -2.55 -5.99
CA GLU A 177 12.75 -3.52 -6.60
C GLU A 177 12.67 -4.86 -5.83
N GLU A 178 11.45 -5.28 -5.48
CA GLU A 178 11.14 -6.48 -4.67
C GLU A 178 11.53 -7.80 -5.37
N TYR A 179 11.60 -7.82 -6.71
CA TYR A 179 11.92 -9.01 -7.51
C TYR A 179 13.08 -8.74 -8.47
N GLN A 180 14.31 -8.77 -7.97
CA GLN A 180 15.49 -8.79 -8.83
C GLN A 180 15.52 -10.09 -9.64
N ASP A 181 15.58 -9.97 -10.98
CA ASP A 181 15.52 -11.04 -11.99
C ASP A 181 16.13 -12.38 -11.51
N LEU A 182 15.25 -13.33 -11.14
CA LEU A 182 15.63 -14.73 -11.02
C LEU A 182 15.94 -15.26 -12.44
N ASN A 183 17.24 -15.26 -12.75
CA ASN A 183 17.88 -16.03 -13.80
C ASN A 183 17.61 -15.52 -15.23
N GLY A 184 18.65 -15.00 -15.88
CA GLY A 184 18.64 -14.70 -17.30
C GLY A 184 18.42 -15.95 -18.13
N THR A 185 17.17 -16.23 -18.51
CA THR A 185 16.70 -16.93 -19.73
C THR A 185 15.22 -17.28 -19.59
N MET A 186 14.33 -16.40 -20.06
CA MET A 186 13.12 -16.73 -20.85
C MET A 186 12.31 -15.45 -21.06
N GLU A 187 12.27 -14.99 -22.31
CA GLU A 187 11.39 -13.91 -22.73
C GLU A 187 9.91 -14.36 -22.72
N LEU A 188 9.05 -13.38 -22.39
CA LEU A 188 7.59 -13.33 -22.57
C LEU A 188 6.69 -13.89 -21.45
N GLU A 189 6.77 -13.25 -20.28
CA GLU A 189 5.67 -12.60 -19.55
C GLU A 189 6.26 -12.17 -18.20
N LYS A 190 7.16 -11.17 -18.23
CA LYS A 190 7.77 -10.66 -17.01
C LYS A 190 6.67 -10.22 -16.04
N ALA A 191 6.87 -10.48 -14.76
CA ALA A 191 6.13 -9.78 -13.71
C ALA A 191 6.08 -8.30 -14.10
N VAL A 192 4.90 -7.70 -14.18
CA VAL A 192 4.84 -6.25 -14.30
C VAL A 192 5.32 -5.76 -12.95
N SER A 193 6.59 -5.35 -12.89
CA SER A 193 7.24 -4.67 -11.76
C SER A 193 6.55 -3.32 -11.60
N GLY A 194 5.29 -3.33 -11.17
CA GLY A 194 4.43 -2.16 -11.13
C GLY A 194 4.72 -1.21 -9.97
N TRP A 195 5.73 -1.49 -9.15
CA TRP A 195 5.97 -0.77 -7.91
C TRP A 195 7.48 -0.53 -7.77
N LEU A 196 8.00 0.35 -8.62
CA LEU A 196 9.18 1.11 -8.24
C LEU A 196 8.63 2.27 -7.42
N VAL A 197 8.61 2.14 -6.09
CA VAL A 197 8.13 3.19 -5.20
C VAL A 197 9.19 4.26 -5.17
N ILE A 198 9.00 5.28 -5.98
CA ILE A 198 9.75 6.52 -5.87
C ILE A 198 8.76 7.54 -5.31
N LEU A 199 9.14 8.14 -4.19
CA LEU A 199 8.56 9.33 -3.58
C LEU A 199 7.43 9.15 -2.55
N LEU A 200 7.78 8.73 -1.33
CA LEU A 200 7.05 9.10 -0.09
C LEU A 200 7.18 10.61 0.12
N VAL A 201 6.33 11.46 -0.48
CA VAL A 201 6.20 12.86 0.01
C VAL A 201 5.54 12.78 1.37
N VAL A 202 6.37 12.87 2.39
CA VAL A 202 5.94 12.73 3.78
C VAL A 202 5.57 14.08 4.33
N CYS A 203 4.27 14.34 4.46
CA CYS A 203 3.84 15.47 5.27
C CYS A 203 3.84 15.06 6.74
N THR A 204 4.60 15.80 7.56
CA THR A 204 4.51 15.68 9.01
C THR A 204 3.26 16.40 9.49
N VAL A 205 2.27 15.65 9.96
CA VAL A 205 1.02 16.24 10.48
C VAL A 205 1.08 16.29 12.00
N ARG A 206 0.92 17.47 12.60
CA ARG A 206 0.77 17.60 14.06
C ARG A 206 -0.57 17.00 14.49
N VAL A 207 -0.54 15.99 15.36
CA VAL A 207 -1.74 15.46 16.00
C VAL A 207 -2.24 16.48 17.03
N GLN A 208 -3.20 17.32 16.66
CA GLN A 208 -3.92 18.12 17.67
C GLN A 208 -4.88 17.21 18.44
N ARG A 209 -4.73 17.12 19.77
CA ARG A 209 -5.68 16.40 20.63
C ARG A 209 -7.04 17.10 20.62
N ALA A 210 -8.06 16.39 20.15
CA ALA A 210 -9.50 16.57 20.41
C ALA A 210 -10.06 18.00 20.33
N ALA A 211 -10.52 18.40 19.14
CA ALA A 211 -11.83 19.02 18.91
C ALA A 211 -11.94 19.59 17.49
N THR A 212 -13.04 19.24 16.81
CA THR A 212 -13.72 19.97 15.71
C THR A 212 -13.60 19.36 14.29
N MET A 213 -14.21 18.18 14.12
CA MET A 213 -14.63 17.59 12.84
C MET A 213 -15.75 18.42 12.17
N LYS A 214 -15.60 18.85 10.89
CA LYS A 214 -16.66 18.88 9.82
C LYS A 214 -16.35 19.62 8.49
N ALA A 215 -15.13 20.10 8.21
CA ALA A 215 -14.98 21.13 7.16
C ALA A 215 -14.58 20.69 5.74
N ILE A 216 -14.06 19.47 5.48
CA ILE A 216 -13.28 19.25 4.24
C ILE A 216 -14.05 18.53 3.10
N HIS A 217 -15.13 17.79 3.37
CA HIS A 217 -15.86 17.11 2.28
C HIS A 217 -16.56 18.08 1.30
N THR A 218 -16.78 19.34 1.69
CA THR A 218 -17.47 20.33 0.85
C THR A 218 -16.55 21.05 -0.14
N SER A 219 -15.23 21.09 0.10
CA SER A 219 -14.30 21.92 -0.68
C SER A 219 -13.90 21.32 -2.04
N PHE A 220 -14.08 20.01 -2.23
CA PHE A 220 -13.66 19.32 -3.45
C PHE A 220 -14.73 19.36 -4.56
N HIS A 221 -16.00 19.55 -4.20
CA HIS A 221 -17.09 19.59 -5.18
C HIS A 221 -17.26 20.97 -5.85
N ASP A 222 -16.86 22.06 -5.19
CA ASP A 222 -17.03 23.43 -5.69
C ASP A 222 -15.83 23.96 -6.49
N GLY A 223 -14.69 23.27 -6.50
CA GLY A 223 -13.49 23.68 -7.26
C GLY A 223 -13.54 23.43 -8.78
N LEU A 224 -14.58 22.77 -9.28
CA LEU A 224 -14.74 22.43 -10.71
C LEU A 224 -15.60 23.44 -11.50
N LEU A 225 -16.04 24.53 -10.89
CA LEU A 225 -16.80 25.58 -11.58
C LEU A 225 -16.31 26.97 -11.16
N GLY A 226 -15.34 27.55 -11.88
CA GLY A 226 -15.00 28.97 -11.69
C GLY A 226 -13.68 29.47 -12.28
N GLU A 227 -13.73 29.83 -13.55
CA GLU A 227 -13.06 30.97 -14.22
C GLU A 227 -11.54 31.25 -14.05
N SER A 228 -10.86 31.10 -15.19
CA SER A 228 -9.81 31.95 -15.78
C SER A 228 -9.04 32.95 -14.90
N GLY A 229 -7.71 32.80 -14.93
CA GLY A 229 -6.78 33.93 -14.89
C GLY A 229 -5.66 33.80 -13.86
N SER A 230 -4.44 33.83 -14.36
CA SER A 230 -3.16 33.91 -13.64
C SER A 230 -2.65 32.61 -13.02
N LYS A 231 -1.42 32.23 -13.42
CA LYS A 231 -0.66 31.11 -12.86
C LYS A 231 -0.33 31.42 -11.37
N PRO A 232 -0.65 30.52 -10.41
CA PRO A 232 -0.05 30.59 -9.09
C PRO A 232 1.07 29.54 -8.96
N GLY A 233 2.16 29.94 -8.29
CA GLY A 233 3.20 29.01 -7.85
C GLY A 233 2.62 27.97 -6.88
N LEU A 234 3.26 26.79 -6.84
CA LEU A 234 2.97 25.74 -5.88
C LEU A 234 3.03 26.31 -4.45
N VAL A 235 1.87 26.52 -3.85
CA VAL A 235 1.72 26.65 -2.40
C VAL A 235 1.03 25.37 -1.96
N CYS A 236 1.82 24.36 -1.60
CA CYS A 236 1.31 23.19 -0.87
C CYS A 236 0.98 23.64 0.56
N GLY A 237 -0.19 24.27 0.72
CA GLY A 237 -0.80 24.57 2.01
C GLY A 237 -2.09 23.77 2.15
N LEU A 238 -1.98 22.45 2.28
CA LEU A 238 -3.10 21.62 2.70
C LEU A 238 -3.02 21.48 4.23
N ASP A 239 -3.98 22.06 4.93
CA ASP A 239 -4.12 21.92 6.38
C ASP A 239 -4.65 20.51 6.69
N LEU A 240 -3.73 19.56 6.89
CA LEU A 240 -4.00 18.13 7.12
C LEU A 240 -4.37 17.81 8.58
N THR A 241 -4.56 18.81 9.45
CA THR A 241 -4.81 18.64 10.90
C THR A 241 -6.12 17.93 11.26
N LEU A 242 -7.06 17.76 10.33
CA LEU A 242 -8.41 17.22 10.63
C LEU A 242 -8.60 15.72 10.34
N TYR A 243 -7.58 14.99 9.88
CA TYR A 243 -7.73 13.59 9.43
C TYR A 243 -7.52 12.53 10.52
N LEU A 244 -7.27 12.91 11.78
CA LEU A 244 -6.71 11.99 12.79
C LEU A 244 -7.69 11.25 13.74
N GLU A 245 -9.00 11.49 13.67
CA GLU A 245 -9.99 10.76 14.49
C GLU A 245 -10.85 9.75 13.69
N GLU A 246 -10.74 9.73 12.37
CA GLU A 246 -11.56 8.90 11.48
C GLU A 246 -10.79 7.70 10.90
N TRP A 247 -9.59 7.36 11.42
CA TRP A 247 -8.80 6.19 10.96
C TRP A 247 -9.43 4.83 11.28
N ALA A 248 -10.46 4.78 12.13
CA ALA A 248 -11.24 3.57 12.33
C ALA A 248 -12.25 3.32 11.18
N GLU A 249 -12.65 4.37 10.46
CA GLU A 249 -13.73 4.35 9.46
C GLU A 249 -13.35 4.88 8.07
N LEU A 250 -12.20 5.53 7.88
CA LEU A 250 -11.72 5.93 6.56
C LEU A 250 -11.18 4.72 5.81
N ASP A 251 -12.09 4.14 5.04
CA ASP A 251 -11.89 3.12 4.02
C ASP A 251 -10.52 3.23 3.35
N PHE A 252 -9.67 2.24 3.65
CA PHE A 252 -8.40 2.04 2.99
C PHE A 252 -8.67 1.87 1.49
N VAL A 253 -8.20 2.78 0.64
CA VAL A 253 -8.18 2.55 -0.81
C VAL A 253 -6.76 2.10 -1.19
N ILE A 254 -6.44 0.83 -0.95
CA ILE A 254 -5.25 0.15 -1.54
C ILE A 254 -5.51 -0.20 -3.00
#